data_AF-A4VS21-F1
#
_entry.id   AF-A4VS21-F1
#
_cell.length_a   1.000
_cell.length_b   1.000
_cell.length_c   1.000
_cell.angle_alpha   90.00
_cell.angle_beta   90.00
_cell.angle_gamma   90.00
#
_symmetry.space_group_name_H-M   'P 1'
#
loop_
_entity.id
_entity.type
_entity.pdbx_description
1 polymer ?
#
loop_
_entity_poly.entity_id
_entity_poly.type
_entity_poly.pdbx_seq_one_letter_code
_entity_poly.pdbx_strand_id
1 'polypeptide(L)'
;MKKLALAVAVPLALFGAATFYTSTQVESTARDAVDQANLKLREMGVGAGADVSLTLLSFERGLLSSTARYQIDIDVADDEGNTEHYALLLNDRLEHGPFPVSRLSRGQLMPVAAQSHFELERTPLTQKLFDAASGEVPLVGEVTIGYDGGQAGDLRTAALNIEDEDGSVRIAPANLNFEANRDGSDVRMDGELAEIDIDLQRSDSGQPVQVSLRGIGLSADKQDYDAGFGFGPSAITLQRMEIKAGDEPAVVIQQASVEEALSRGSRGLDQTIGYRIGEVSAKGQTFRNLALVFSLRNLEESSLKALVASYKDILDQSATPQESFAGMTSAQQQELQTRAPAGRVWRASGWSVRCTTPMTR
;
A
#
# COMPACT_ATOMS: atom_id res chain seq x y z
N MET A 1 -3.95 -14.32 -8.36
CA MET A 1 -4.09 -13.20 -7.40
C MET A 1 -2.97 -13.16 -6.35
N LYS A 2 -2.33 -14.29 -6.01
CA LYS A 2 -1.14 -14.37 -5.13
C LYS A 2 0.05 -13.50 -5.59
N LYS A 3 0.26 -13.39 -6.90
CA LYS A 3 1.30 -12.53 -7.53
C LYS A 3 1.05 -11.01 -7.37
N LEU A 4 -0.17 -10.58 -7.05
CA LEU A 4 -0.54 -9.17 -6.88
C LEU A 4 -0.36 -8.66 -5.43
N ALA A 5 -0.32 -9.56 -4.45
CA ALA A 5 -0.05 -9.20 -3.04
C ALA A 5 1.37 -8.62 -2.87
N LEU A 6 2.34 -9.17 -3.62
CA LEU A 6 3.72 -8.71 -3.63
C LEU A 6 3.87 -7.27 -4.18
N ALA A 7 2.98 -6.84 -5.09
CA ALA A 7 3.01 -5.50 -5.69
C ALA A 7 2.54 -4.39 -4.72
N VAL A 8 1.80 -4.74 -3.66
CA VAL A 8 1.27 -3.81 -2.66
C VAL A 8 2.14 -3.77 -1.40
N ALA A 9 2.86 -4.85 -1.07
CA ALA A 9 3.69 -4.94 0.14
C ALA A 9 5.01 -4.17 0.05
N VAL A 10 5.61 -4.05 -1.14
CA VAL A 10 6.96 -3.50 -1.34
C VAL A 10 7.10 -2.01 -1.00
N PRO A 11 6.14 -1.12 -1.30
CA PRO A 11 6.25 0.30 -0.90
C PRO A 11 6.22 0.50 0.62
N LEU A 12 5.45 -0.31 1.36
CA LEU A 12 5.25 -0.14 2.81
C LEU A 12 6.50 -0.47 3.63
N ALA A 13 7.36 -1.38 3.15
CA ALA A 13 8.61 -1.80 3.79
C ALA A 13 9.70 -0.70 3.87
N LEU A 14 9.61 0.31 3.00
CA LEU A 14 10.67 1.30 2.77
C LEU A 14 10.61 2.49 3.75
N PHE A 15 9.53 2.61 4.52
CA PHE A 15 9.22 3.80 5.31
C PHE A 15 9.98 3.94 6.65
N GLY A 16 10.88 3.03 6.97
CA GLY A 16 11.50 3.01 8.31
C GLY A 16 13.01 3.23 8.40
N ALA A 17 13.75 3.38 7.30
CA ALA A 17 15.21 3.24 7.34
C ALA A 17 16.03 4.54 7.56
N ALA A 18 15.43 5.65 8.00
CA ALA A 18 16.11 6.94 7.90
C ALA A 18 15.96 7.86 9.13
N THR A 19 16.80 7.64 10.16
CA THR A 19 17.07 8.66 11.18
C THR A 19 18.58 8.94 11.34
N PHE A 20 18.91 10.22 11.50
CA PHE A 20 20.17 10.94 11.79
C PHE A 20 21.55 10.38 11.39
N TYR A 21 22.23 11.16 10.55
CA TYR A 21 23.59 10.88 10.10
C TYR A 21 24.60 11.93 10.61
N THR A 22 25.46 11.52 11.54
CA THR A 22 26.77 12.16 11.77
C THR A 22 27.85 11.09 11.64
N SER A 23 28.99 11.41 11.02
CA SER A 23 29.96 10.45 10.45
C SER A 23 30.52 9.39 11.43
N THR A 24 30.39 9.58 12.73
CA THR A 24 30.87 8.65 13.76
C THR A 24 29.84 7.61 14.22
N GLN A 25 28.53 7.86 14.04
CA GLN A 25 27.43 7.01 14.54
C GLN A 25 26.53 6.44 13.44
N VAL A 26 26.86 6.69 12.17
CA VAL A 26 26.10 6.29 10.98
C VAL A 26 25.61 4.82 11.03
N GLU A 27 26.48 3.87 11.37
CA GLU A 27 26.10 2.45 11.41
C GLU A 27 25.13 2.13 12.56
N SER A 28 25.38 2.66 13.77
CA SER A 28 24.46 2.44 14.89
C SER A 28 23.09 3.06 14.62
N THR A 29 23.05 4.24 13.99
CA THR A 29 21.76 4.87 13.68
C THR A 29 21.04 4.18 12.53
N ALA A 30 21.75 3.62 11.55
CA ALA A 30 21.13 2.78 10.53
C ALA A 30 20.48 1.52 11.13
N ARG A 31 21.09 0.93 12.17
CA ARG A 31 20.50 -0.20 12.92
C ARG A 31 19.28 0.23 13.73
N ASP A 32 19.38 1.34 14.48
CA ASP A 32 18.26 1.88 15.26
C ASP A 32 17.05 2.22 14.36
N ALA A 33 17.32 2.76 13.16
CA ALA A 33 16.29 3.04 12.16
C ALA A 33 15.60 1.76 11.69
N VAL A 34 16.35 0.69 11.38
CA VAL A 34 15.76 -0.61 11.03
C VAL A 34 14.91 -1.18 12.17
N ASP A 35 15.33 -1.02 13.43
CA ASP A 35 14.52 -1.46 14.58
C ASP A 35 13.22 -0.65 14.69
N GLN A 36 13.27 0.66 14.49
CA GLN A 36 12.09 1.53 14.43
C GLN A 36 11.17 1.20 13.26
N ALA A 37 11.75 0.90 12.09
CA ALA A 37 11.04 0.42 10.90
C ALA A 37 10.22 -0.81 11.23
N ASN A 38 10.85 -1.82 11.84
CA ASN A 38 10.22 -3.08 12.18
C ASN A 38 9.10 -2.93 13.21
N LEU A 39 9.24 -2.00 14.17
CA LEU A 39 8.15 -1.67 15.09
C LEU A 39 6.93 -1.13 14.31
N LYS A 40 7.17 -0.19 13.38
CA LYS A 40 6.11 0.40 12.56
C LYS A 40 5.51 -0.59 11.55
N LEU A 41 6.31 -1.46 10.94
CA LEU A 41 5.83 -2.50 10.03
C LEU A 41 4.90 -3.48 10.74
N ARG A 42 5.22 -3.86 11.98
CA ARG A 42 4.34 -4.69 12.81
C ARG A 42 3.03 -3.99 13.19
N GLU A 43 3.08 -2.68 13.43
CA GLU A 43 1.87 -1.87 13.66
C GLU A 43 1.00 -1.76 12.40
N MET A 44 1.62 -1.66 11.21
CA MET A 44 0.93 -1.52 9.92
C MET A 44 0.46 -2.85 9.31
N GLY A 45 1.08 -3.99 9.64
CA GLY A 45 0.79 -5.33 9.09
C GLY A 45 -0.59 -5.92 9.46
N VAL A 46 -1.48 -5.11 10.01
CA VAL A 46 -2.84 -5.52 10.37
C VAL A 46 -3.70 -5.66 9.09
N GLY A 47 -3.95 -6.90 8.66
CA GLY A 47 -4.92 -7.22 7.60
C GLY A 47 -4.39 -7.21 6.16
N ALA A 48 -3.09 -7.04 5.94
CA ALA A 48 -2.47 -7.07 4.61
C ALA A 48 -2.17 -8.49 4.08
N GLY A 49 -2.33 -9.53 4.92
CA GLY A 49 -2.08 -10.93 4.55
C GLY A 49 -0.60 -11.30 4.37
N ALA A 50 0.32 -10.42 4.77
CA ALA A 50 1.75 -10.64 4.74
C ALA A 50 2.42 -10.04 5.98
N ASP A 51 3.36 -10.77 6.60
CA ASP A 51 4.28 -10.22 7.58
C ASP A 51 5.51 -9.66 6.85
N VAL A 52 5.95 -8.46 7.23
CA VAL A 52 7.04 -7.76 6.57
C VAL A 52 8.07 -7.35 7.60
N SER A 53 9.32 -7.72 7.39
CA SER A 53 10.43 -7.29 8.24
C SER A 53 11.61 -6.80 7.41
N LEU A 54 12.40 -5.93 8.02
CA LEU A 54 13.56 -5.28 7.43
C LEU A 54 14.81 -5.66 8.23
N THR A 55 15.89 -6.02 7.54
CA THR A 55 17.18 -6.35 8.14
C THR A 55 18.30 -5.57 7.46
N LEU A 56 19.20 -4.97 8.24
CA LEU A 56 20.47 -4.41 7.73
C LEU A 56 21.51 -5.53 7.61
N LEU A 57 21.81 -5.97 6.39
CA LEU A 57 22.76 -7.06 6.12
C LEU A 57 24.22 -6.61 6.24
N SER A 58 24.55 -5.46 5.64
CA SER A 58 25.91 -4.93 5.64
C SER A 58 25.91 -3.41 5.57
N PHE A 59 26.94 -2.81 6.17
CA PHE A 59 27.13 -1.36 6.18
C PHE A 59 28.60 -1.01 5.97
N GLU A 60 28.90 -0.38 4.83
CA GLU A 60 30.24 0.07 4.47
C GLU A 60 30.33 1.59 4.64
N ARG A 61 30.94 2.02 5.74
CA ARG A 61 31.10 3.44 6.05
C ARG A 61 32.20 4.08 5.20
N GLY A 62 31.85 5.17 4.51
CA GLY A 62 32.81 6.11 3.92
C GLY A 62 32.75 7.50 4.55
N LEU A 63 33.54 8.43 4.01
CA LEU A 63 33.69 9.79 4.58
C LEU A 63 32.48 10.69 4.31
N LEU A 64 32.04 10.76 3.04
CA LEU A 64 30.91 11.59 2.58
C LEU A 64 29.75 10.74 2.04
N SER A 65 29.96 9.44 1.90
CA SER A 65 28.92 8.50 1.52
C SER A 65 29.20 7.15 2.16
N SER A 66 28.16 6.38 2.43
CA SER A 66 28.22 4.98 2.86
C SER A 66 27.34 4.14 1.96
N THR A 67 27.64 2.84 1.93
CA THR A 67 26.80 1.86 1.22
C THR A 67 26.16 0.95 2.27
N ALA A 68 24.85 0.80 2.21
CA ALA A 68 24.10 -0.13 3.05
C ALA A 68 23.39 -1.16 2.18
N ARG A 69 23.29 -2.38 2.68
CA ARG A 69 22.51 -3.45 2.05
C ARG A 69 21.43 -3.89 2.99
N TYR A 70 20.19 -3.78 2.55
CA TYR A 70 19.02 -4.17 3.32
C TYR A 70 18.39 -5.42 2.74
N GLN A 71 17.75 -6.22 3.59
CA GLN A 71 16.87 -7.31 3.20
C GLN A 71 15.47 -7.01 3.70
N ILE A 72 14.49 -7.08 2.80
CA ILE A 72 13.08 -7.06 3.14
C ILE A 72 12.59 -8.50 3.02
N ASP A 73 12.13 -9.04 4.13
CA ASP A 73 11.51 -10.35 4.22
C ASP A 73 10.00 -10.17 4.23
N ILE A 74 9.32 -10.87 3.32
CA ILE A 74 7.86 -10.85 3.16
C ILE A 74 7.37 -12.29 3.28
N ASP A 75 6.65 -12.57 4.36
CA ASP A 75 6.04 -13.87 4.63
C ASP A 75 4.56 -13.82 4.29
N VAL A 76 4.16 -14.56 3.25
CA VAL A 76 2.79 -14.62 2.77
C VAL A 76 2.22 -16.00 3.10
N ALA A 77 1.10 -16.05 3.83
CA ALA A 77 0.39 -17.31 4.05
C ALA A 77 -0.30 -17.75 2.75
N ASP A 78 -0.13 -19.00 2.36
CA ASP A 78 -0.84 -19.61 1.25
C ASP A 78 -2.19 -20.22 1.69
N ASP A 79 -3.03 -20.55 0.69
CA ASP A 79 -4.35 -21.14 0.90
C ASP A 79 -4.32 -22.54 1.56
N GLU A 80 -3.15 -23.17 1.64
CA GLU A 80 -2.92 -24.51 2.21
C GLU A 80 -2.33 -24.45 3.64
N GLY A 81 -2.09 -23.24 4.15
CA GLY A 81 -1.51 -22.99 5.48
C GLY A 81 0.02 -23.04 5.53
N ASN A 82 0.72 -23.09 4.39
CA ASN A 82 2.16 -22.87 4.33
C ASN A 82 2.48 -21.38 4.23
N THR A 83 3.70 -21.00 4.61
CA THR A 83 4.19 -19.63 4.46
C THR A 83 5.19 -19.58 3.31
N GLU A 84 4.85 -18.84 2.26
CA GLU A 84 5.80 -18.48 1.21
C GLU A 84 6.64 -17.30 1.67
N HIS A 85 7.96 -17.53 1.77
CA HIS A 85 8.93 -16.53 2.17
C HIS A 85 9.58 -15.89 0.94
N TYR A 86 9.48 -14.57 0.84
CA TYR A 86 10.10 -13.77 -0.20
C TYR A 86 11.14 -12.83 0.42
N ALA A 87 12.40 -12.95 -0.02
CA ALA A 87 13.47 -12.05 0.38
C ALA A 87 13.87 -11.14 -0.79
N LEU A 88 13.75 -9.83 -0.57
CA LEU A 88 14.19 -8.78 -1.50
C LEU A 88 15.41 -8.09 -0.92
N LEU A 89 16.44 -7.89 -1.75
CA LEU A 89 17.65 -7.18 -1.32
C LEU A 89 17.64 -5.78 -1.93
N LEU A 90 17.96 -4.77 -1.12
CA LEU A 90 18.12 -3.39 -1.56
C LEU A 90 19.56 -2.96 -1.34
N ASN A 91 20.12 -2.27 -2.33
CA ASN A 91 21.40 -1.59 -2.20
C ASN A 91 21.14 -0.09 -2.06
N ASP A 92 21.63 0.52 -1.00
CA ASP A 92 21.45 1.94 -0.69
C ASP A 92 22.79 2.66 -0.65
N ARG A 93 22.88 3.75 -1.40
CA ARG A 93 23.96 4.72 -1.30
C ARG A 93 23.49 5.92 -0.50
N LEU A 94 23.99 6.00 0.72
CA LEU A 94 23.71 7.08 1.65
C LEU A 94 24.79 8.15 1.55
N GLU A 95 24.46 9.32 1.03
CA GLU A 95 25.32 10.50 1.06
C GLU A 95 25.11 11.28 2.35
N HIS A 96 26.20 11.57 3.07
CA HIS A 96 26.19 12.19 4.38
C HIS A 96 26.82 13.57 4.36
N GLY A 97 26.49 14.37 5.37
CA GLY A 97 27.03 15.70 5.57
C GLY A 97 26.10 16.78 5.02
N PRO A 98 26.35 18.06 5.38
CA PRO A 98 25.37 19.13 5.15
C PRO A 98 25.04 19.35 3.67
N PHE A 99 25.91 18.92 2.74
CA PHE A 99 25.73 19.15 1.32
C PHE A 99 26.03 17.87 0.51
N PRO A 100 25.08 16.92 0.44
CA PRO A 100 25.20 15.76 -0.43
C PRO A 100 25.48 16.17 -1.88
N VAL A 101 26.43 15.50 -2.54
CA VAL A 101 26.89 15.87 -3.89
C VAL A 101 25.76 15.75 -4.91
N SER A 102 24.91 14.72 -4.77
CA SER A 102 23.72 14.53 -5.59
C SER A 102 22.71 15.67 -5.50
N ARG A 103 22.62 16.33 -4.34
CA ARG A 103 21.76 17.52 -4.14
C ARG A 103 22.39 18.77 -4.75
N LEU A 104 23.69 18.97 -4.52
CA LEU A 104 24.43 20.11 -5.09
C LEU A 104 24.37 20.12 -6.61
N SER A 105 24.52 18.96 -7.27
CA SER A 105 24.45 18.85 -8.73
C SER A 105 23.06 19.20 -9.30
N ARG A 106 22.01 19.09 -8.49
CA ARG A 106 20.62 19.48 -8.82
C ARG A 106 20.25 20.90 -8.38
N GLY A 107 21.22 21.70 -7.90
CA GLY A 107 20.97 23.05 -7.40
C GLY A 107 20.22 23.09 -6.06
N GLN A 108 20.14 21.97 -5.35
CA GLN A 108 19.50 21.88 -4.04
C GLN A 108 20.52 22.27 -2.96
N LEU A 109 20.55 23.57 -2.62
CA LEU A 109 21.55 24.16 -1.71
C LEU A 109 21.18 24.10 -0.22
N MET A 110 19.94 23.72 0.11
CA MET A 110 19.50 23.62 1.50
C MET A 110 20.22 22.47 2.21
N PRO A 111 20.84 22.71 3.38
CA PRO A 111 21.53 21.66 4.10
C PRO A 111 20.60 20.55 4.57
N VAL A 112 21.07 19.31 4.47
CA VAL A 112 20.34 18.12 4.93
C VAL A 112 21.28 17.21 5.71
N ALA A 113 20.75 16.32 6.54
CA ALA A 113 21.55 15.36 7.28
C ALA A 113 22.13 14.27 6.35
N ALA A 114 21.29 13.77 5.44
CA ALA A 114 21.69 12.79 4.45
C ALA A 114 20.74 12.75 3.24
N GLN A 115 21.21 12.10 2.18
CA GLN A 115 20.45 11.74 1.00
C GLN A 115 20.67 10.25 0.71
N SER A 116 19.62 9.44 0.82
CA SER A 116 19.60 8.03 0.44
C SER A 116 19.21 7.88 -1.03
N HIS A 117 19.80 6.87 -1.66
CA HIS A 117 19.53 6.43 -3.02
C HIS A 117 19.54 4.91 -3.01
N PHE A 118 18.37 4.29 -2.95
CA PHE A 118 18.27 2.85 -2.90
C PHE A 118 17.68 2.27 -4.18
N GLU A 119 18.12 1.07 -4.50
CA GLU A 119 17.66 0.31 -5.66
C GLU A 119 17.46 -1.15 -5.29
N LEU A 120 16.50 -1.80 -5.94
CA LEU A 120 16.36 -3.23 -5.85
C LEU A 120 17.61 -3.91 -6.41
N GLU A 121 18.16 -4.84 -5.65
CA GLU A 121 19.30 -5.62 -6.09
C GLU A 121 18.85 -6.80 -6.96
N ARG A 122 19.62 -7.06 -8.00
CA ARG A 122 19.45 -8.24 -8.84
C ARG A 122 19.95 -9.50 -8.13
N THR A 123 19.04 -10.41 -7.82
CA THR A 123 19.29 -11.71 -7.20
C THR A 123 18.61 -12.81 -8.01
N PRO A 124 18.90 -14.10 -7.76
CA PRO A 124 18.14 -15.19 -8.38
C PRO A 124 16.63 -15.12 -8.13
N LEU A 125 16.20 -14.58 -6.98
CA LEU A 125 14.77 -14.40 -6.65
C LEU A 125 14.13 -13.23 -7.42
N THR A 126 14.87 -12.13 -7.62
CA THR A 126 14.36 -10.93 -8.32
C THR A 126 14.57 -10.96 -9.83
N GLN A 127 15.28 -11.98 -10.37
CA GLN A 127 15.62 -12.06 -11.79
C GLN A 127 14.39 -11.91 -12.71
N LYS A 128 13.29 -12.61 -12.41
CA LYS A 128 12.04 -12.51 -13.19
C LYS A 128 11.46 -11.10 -13.21
N LEU A 129 11.61 -10.36 -12.11
CA LEU A 129 11.13 -8.98 -12.02
C LEU A 129 12.00 -8.03 -12.85
N PHE A 130 13.31 -8.23 -12.86
CA PHE A 130 14.21 -7.49 -13.75
C PHE A 130 14.01 -7.83 -15.23
N ASP A 131 13.73 -9.09 -15.54
CA ASP A 131 13.39 -9.50 -16.90
C ASP A 131 12.10 -8.82 -17.35
N ALA A 132 11.10 -8.75 -16.46
CA ALA A 132 9.88 -8.00 -16.70
C ALA A 132 10.12 -6.49 -16.86
N ALA A 133 11.10 -5.93 -16.16
CA ALA A 133 11.54 -4.55 -16.31
C ALA A 133 12.45 -4.32 -17.53
N SER A 134 12.52 -5.26 -18.48
CA SER A 134 13.38 -5.16 -19.68
C SER A 134 14.86 -4.89 -19.36
N GLY A 135 15.33 -5.37 -18.22
CA GLY A 135 16.69 -5.18 -17.73
C GLY A 135 16.93 -3.91 -16.91
N GLU A 136 15.98 -2.98 -16.85
CA GLU A 136 16.02 -1.82 -15.95
C GLU A 136 15.89 -2.24 -14.48
N VAL A 137 16.25 -1.35 -13.56
CA VAL A 137 16.03 -1.57 -12.13
C VAL A 137 14.53 -1.45 -11.83
N PRO A 138 13.85 -2.51 -11.35
CA PRO A 138 12.39 -2.50 -11.19
C PRO A 138 11.88 -1.51 -10.16
N LEU A 139 12.71 -1.16 -9.17
CA LEU A 139 12.36 -0.30 -8.05
C LEU A 139 13.57 0.53 -7.65
N VAL A 140 13.40 1.85 -7.62
CA VAL A 140 14.39 2.81 -7.14
C VAL A 140 13.71 3.81 -6.22
N GLY A 141 14.43 4.31 -5.21
CA GLY A 141 13.92 5.37 -4.36
C GLY A 141 15.00 6.35 -3.94
N GLU A 142 14.57 7.59 -3.71
CA GLU A 142 15.41 8.66 -3.18
C GLU A 142 14.76 9.20 -1.91
N VAL A 143 15.54 9.31 -0.83
CA VAL A 143 15.04 9.86 0.44
C VAL A 143 15.97 10.96 0.93
N THR A 144 15.40 12.13 1.13
CA THR A 144 16.07 13.25 1.81
C THR A 144 15.79 13.17 3.30
N ILE A 145 16.82 13.33 4.13
CA ILE A 145 16.70 13.33 5.59
C ILE A 145 17.15 14.70 6.11
N GLY A 146 16.22 15.44 6.71
CA GLY A 146 16.48 16.72 7.36
C GLY A 146 17.25 16.58 8.67
N TYR A 147 17.83 17.68 9.14
CA TYR A 147 18.50 17.73 10.46
C TYR A 147 17.54 17.65 11.65
N ASP A 148 16.26 17.93 11.40
CA ASP A 148 15.15 17.69 12.33
C ASP A 148 14.71 16.23 12.35
N GLY A 149 15.14 15.43 11.37
CA GLY A 149 14.73 14.04 11.14
C GLY A 149 13.54 13.88 10.23
N GLY A 150 12.98 14.97 9.72
CA GLY A 150 11.96 14.90 8.70
C GLY A 150 12.51 14.20 7.46
N GLN A 151 11.67 13.39 6.83
CA GLN A 151 11.99 12.60 5.66
C GLN A 151 11.07 13.05 4.52
N ALA A 152 11.64 13.21 3.34
CA ALA A 152 10.88 13.47 2.13
C ALA A 152 11.54 12.77 0.95
N GLY A 153 10.76 12.06 0.17
CA GLY A 153 11.31 11.21 -0.86
C GLY A 153 10.29 10.75 -1.88
N ASP A 154 10.80 9.99 -2.84
CA ASP A 154 9.99 9.39 -3.87
C ASP A 154 10.46 7.97 -4.18
N LEU A 155 9.50 7.11 -4.52
CA LEU A 155 9.70 5.74 -4.96
C LEU A 155 9.20 5.64 -6.39
N ARG A 156 10.00 5.02 -7.27
CA ARG A 156 9.66 4.80 -8.67
C ARG A 156 9.77 3.33 -9.02
N THR A 157 8.83 2.84 -9.80
CA THR A 157 8.92 1.53 -10.42
C THR A 157 9.18 1.68 -11.92
N ALA A 158 9.94 0.75 -12.49
CA ALA A 158 10.03 0.62 -13.94
C ALA A 158 8.68 0.14 -14.52
N ALA A 159 8.53 0.25 -15.85
CA ALA A 159 7.46 -0.45 -16.54
C ALA A 159 7.73 -1.97 -16.44
N LEU A 160 6.71 -2.75 -16.14
CA LEU A 160 6.84 -4.20 -16.02
C LEU A 160 6.01 -4.87 -17.11
N ASN A 161 6.64 -5.76 -17.88
CA ASN A 161 5.97 -6.64 -18.84
C ASN A 161 6.26 -8.10 -18.49
N ILE A 162 5.24 -8.82 -18.04
CA ILE A 162 5.32 -10.24 -17.71
C ILE A 162 4.59 -11.00 -18.79
N GLU A 163 5.26 -11.92 -19.46
CA GLU A 163 4.67 -12.80 -20.47
C GLU A 163 5.02 -14.25 -20.14
N ASP A 164 4.00 -15.09 -20.03
CA ASP A 164 4.13 -16.54 -19.84
C ASP A 164 3.09 -17.31 -20.67
N GLU A 165 3.02 -18.63 -20.50
CA GLU A 165 2.08 -19.48 -21.24
C GLU A 165 0.61 -19.17 -20.93
N ASP A 166 0.34 -18.59 -19.75
CA ASP A 166 -1.01 -18.31 -19.25
C ASP A 166 -1.51 -16.92 -19.67
N GLY A 167 -0.61 -16.04 -20.13
CA GLY A 167 -0.95 -14.73 -20.69
C GLY A 167 0.13 -13.66 -20.54
N SER A 168 -0.30 -12.39 -20.57
CA SER A 168 0.57 -11.24 -20.36
C SER A 168 0.01 -10.26 -19.34
N VAL A 169 0.90 -9.60 -18.60
CA VAL A 169 0.58 -8.51 -17.66
C VAL A 169 1.53 -7.36 -17.93
N ARG A 170 0.98 -6.20 -18.27
CA ARG A 170 1.72 -4.95 -18.45
C ARG A 170 1.34 -3.96 -17.35
N ILE A 171 2.33 -3.40 -16.69
CA ILE A 171 2.16 -2.40 -15.63
C ILE A 171 2.97 -1.18 -16.04
N ALA A 172 2.32 -0.02 -16.11
CA ALA A 172 3.01 1.24 -16.36
C ALA A 172 3.96 1.59 -15.20
N PRO A 173 4.99 2.44 -15.45
CA PRO A 173 5.77 3.00 -14.36
C PRO A 173 4.87 3.68 -13.33
N ALA A 174 5.19 3.52 -12.05
CA ALA A 174 4.52 4.18 -10.95
C ALA A 174 5.48 5.13 -10.23
N ASN A 175 4.91 6.17 -9.64
CA ASN A 175 5.62 7.05 -8.72
C ASN A 175 4.80 7.20 -7.44
N LEU A 176 5.48 7.23 -6.30
CA LEU A 176 4.93 7.48 -4.98
C LEU A 176 5.82 8.50 -4.29
N ASN A 177 5.28 9.68 -3.99
CA ASN A 177 5.93 10.67 -3.15
C ASN A 177 5.50 10.47 -1.71
N PHE A 178 6.40 10.79 -0.79
CA PHE A 178 6.09 10.75 0.61
C PHE A 178 6.84 11.79 1.42
N GLU A 179 6.23 12.17 2.53
CA GLU A 179 6.81 13.00 3.57
C GLU A 179 6.47 12.38 4.92
N ALA A 180 7.43 12.37 5.84
CA ALA A 180 7.22 11.93 7.21
C ALA A 180 8.00 12.82 8.18
N ASN A 181 7.47 13.06 9.37
CA ASN A 181 8.25 13.68 10.44
C ASN A 181 9.20 12.65 11.10
N ARG A 182 10.02 13.11 12.04
CA ARG A 182 11.10 12.32 12.66
C ARG A 182 10.66 10.96 13.22
N ASP A 183 9.49 10.91 13.85
CA ASP A 183 8.95 9.73 14.52
C ASP A 183 7.88 9.01 13.69
N GLY A 184 7.59 9.50 12.48
CA GLY A 184 6.57 8.95 11.60
C GLY A 184 5.15 9.14 12.12
N SER A 185 4.93 10.06 13.06
CA SER A 185 3.60 10.41 13.54
C SER A 185 2.83 11.26 12.54
N ASP A 186 3.51 12.09 11.74
CA ASP A 186 2.91 12.79 10.61
C ASP A 186 3.45 12.20 9.33
N VAL A 187 2.55 11.75 8.45
CA VAL A 187 2.86 11.08 7.19
C VAL A 187 1.93 11.57 6.11
N ARG A 188 2.52 12.03 5.00
CA ARG A 188 1.82 12.37 3.78
C ARG A 188 2.33 11.49 2.64
N MET A 189 1.41 10.98 1.82
CA MET A 189 1.75 10.20 0.64
C MET A 189 0.83 10.55 -0.52
N ASP A 190 1.38 10.56 -1.72
CA ASP A 190 0.62 10.62 -2.96
C ASP A 190 1.29 9.73 -4.01
N GLY A 191 0.49 8.95 -4.71
CA GLY A 191 1.00 8.03 -5.71
C GLY A 191 0.03 7.84 -6.86
N GLU A 192 0.60 7.63 -8.04
CA GLU A 192 -0.16 7.43 -9.27
C GLU A 192 0.39 6.24 -10.05
N LEU A 193 -0.53 5.45 -10.59
CA LEU A 193 -0.25 4.39 -11.55
C LEU A 193 -1.21 4.55 -12.73
N ALA A 194 -0.64 4.88 -13.88
CA ALA A 194 -1.42 5.25 -15.07
C ALA A 194 -2.28 4.08 -15.57
N GLU A 195 -1.68 2.89 -15.69
CA GLU A 195 -2.38 1.74 -16.24
C GLU A 195 -1.80 0.38 -15.85
N ILE A 196 -2.69 -0.61 -15.80
CA ILE A 196 -2.39 -2.03 -15.76
C ILE A 196 -3.23 -2.72 -16.83
N ASP A 197 -2.60 -3.55 -17.66
CA ASP A 197 -3.26 -4.44 -18.60
C ASP A 197 -2.95 -5.89 -18.24
N ILE A 198 -3.98 -6.73 -18.26
CA ILE A 198 -3.88 -8.16 -17.95
C ILE A 198 -4.63 -8.88 -19.08
N ASP A 199 -3.91 -9.65 -19.87
CA ASP A 199 -4.44 -10.49 -20.94
C ASP A 199 -4.21 -11.95 -20.55
N LEU A 200 -5.25 -12.67 -20.13
CA LEU A 200 -5.15 -14.06 -19.66
C LEU A 200 -6.02 -15.00 -20.49
N GLN A 201 -5.72 -16.30 -20.44
CA GLN A 201 -6.63 -17.34 -20.92
C GLN A 201 -7.38 -17.99 -19.75
N ARG A 202 -8.69 -18.14 -19.88
CA ARG A 202 -9.52 -18.83 -18.88
C ARG A 202 -9.16 -20.32 -18.82
N SER A 203 -8.76 -20.81 -17.66
CA SER A 203 -8.30 -22.21 -17.49
C SER A 203 -9.38 -23.27 -17.77
N ASP A 204 -10.66 -22.90 -17.71
CA ASP A 204 -11.81 -23.80 -17.89
C ASP A 204 -12.28 -23.93 -19.35
N SER A 205 -12.04 -22.91 -20.18
CA SER A 205 -12.67 -22.75 -21.50
C SER A 205 -11.71 -22.28 -22.59
N GLY A 206 -10.49 -21.86 -22.24
CA GLY A 206 -9.52 -21.26 -23.15
C GLY A 206 -9.92 -19.90 -23.69
N GLN A 207 -11.01 -19.30 -23.20
CA GLN A 207 -11.46 -17.99 -23.70
C GLN A 207 -10.52 -16.87 -23.20
N PRO A 208 -10.18 -15.89 -24.05
CA PRO A 208 -9.37 -14.75 -23.61
C PRO A 208 -10.16 -13.88 -22.65
N VAL A 209 -9.50 -13.47 -21.57
CA VAL A 209 -10.00 -12.50 -20.59
C VAL A 209 -9.02 -11.34 -20.55
N GLN A 210 -9.49 -10.17 -20.94
CA GLN A 210 -8.73 -8.92 -20.89
C GLN A 210 -9.25 -8.07 -19.75
N VAL A 211 -8.36 -7.63 -18.87
CA VAL A 211 -8.66 -6.68 -17.81
C VAL A 211 -7.76 -5.47 -17.99
N SER A 212 -8.36 -4.29 -18.06
CA SER A 212 -7.63 -3.03 -18.10
C SER A 212 -8.04 -2.17 -16.91
N LEU A 213 -7.06 -1.62 -16.22
CA LEU A 213 -7.20 -0.66 -15.13
C LEU A 213 -6.53 0.63 -15.58
N ARG A 214 -7.18 1.77 -15.37
CA ARG A 214 -6.69 3.10 -15.76
C ARG A 214 -6.88 4.11 -14.66
N GLY A 215 -5.88 4.97 -14.49
CA GLY A 215 -5.86 6.07 -13.54
C GLY A 215 -6.06 5.61 -12.11
N ILE A 216 -5.12 4.81 -11.60
CA ILE A 216 -5.08 4.40 -10.19
C ILE A 216 -4.36 5.49 -9.41
N GLY A 217 -4.97 5.95 -8.33
CA GLY A 217 -4.42 6.98 -7.46
C GLY A 217 -4.48 6.57 -6.00
N LEU A 218 -3.49 6.98 -5.22
CA LEU A 218 -3.41 6.80 -3.78
C LEU A 218 -3.06 8.15 -3.14
N SER A 219 -3.71 8.47 -2.02
CA SER A 219 -3.33 9.61 -1.20
C SER A 219 -3.56 9.31 0.28
N ALA A 220 -2.69 9.84 1.13
CA ALA A 220 -2.82 9.79 2.57
C ALA A 220 -2.27 11.08 3.17
N ASP A 221 -3.00 11.64 4.13
CA ASP A 221 -2.54 12.75 4.97
C ASP A 221 -2.91 12.37 6.41
N LYS A 222 -1.94 11.78 7.10
CA LYS A 222 -2.11 11.16 8.41
C LYS A 222 -1.26 11.90 9.44
N GLN A 223 -1.87 12.25 10.55
CA GLN A 223 -1.25 12.95 11.67
C GLN A 223 -1.43 12.14 12.94
N ASP A 224 -0.53 12.35 13.90
CA ASP A 224 -0.45 11.61 15.17
C ASP A 224 -0.61 10.09 14.99
N TYR A 225 0.06 9.52 13.98
CA TYR A 225 0.20 8.08 13.74
C TYR A 225 1.05 7.44 14.84
N ASP A 226 0.47 7.38 16.04
CA ASP A 226 1.04 6.74 17.21
C ASP A 226 0.09 5.62 17.67
N ALA A 227 0.66 4.46 18.03
CA ALA A 227 -0.09 3.25 18.41
C ALA A 227 -1.08 2.69 17.35
N GLY A 228 -0.74 2.79 16.06
CA GLY A 228 -1.41 2.09 14.95
C GLY A 228 -2.59 2.81 14.28
N PHE A 229 -2.89 4.07 14.64
CA PHE A 229 -3.97 4.86 14.04
C PHE A 229 -3.49 6.25 13.61
N GLY A 230 -3.67 6.61 12.35
CA GLY A 230 -3.45 7.97 11.86
C GLY A 230 -4.73 8.76 11.70
N PHE A 231 -4.75 9.98 12.21
CA PHE A 231 -5.85 10.94 12.01
C PHE A 231 -5.71 11.66 10.69
N GLY A 232 -6.82 11.87 9.99
CA GLY A 232 -6.85 12.54 8.70
C GLY A 232 -7.30 11.63 7.57
N PRO A 233 -7.42 12.18 6.35
CA PRO A 233 -7.97 11.47 5.21
C PRO A 233 -6.97 10.49 4.58
N SER A 234 -7.50 9.41 3.99
CA SER A 234 -6.83 8.60 2.99
C SER A 234 -7.80 8.24 1.87
N ALA A 235 -7.29 8.05 0.65
CA ALA A 235 -8.10 7.66 -0.48
C ALA A 235 -7.35 6.78 -1.48
N ILE A 236 -8.08 5.83 -2.06
CA ILE A 236 -7.68 5.07 -3.24
C ILE A 236 -8.71 5.35 -4.32
N THR A 237 -8.27 5.69 -5.52
CA THR A 237 -9.13 6.03 -6.65
C THR A 237 -8.80 5.20 -7.87
N LEU A 238 -9.81 4.94 -8.70
CA LEU A 238 -9.69 4.26 -9.99
C LEU A 238 -10.57 4.97 -11.01
N GLN A 239 -9.98 5.47 -12.10
CA GLN A 239 -10.74 6.17 -13.13
C GLN A 239 -11.59 5.20 -13.96
N ARG A 240 -11.01 4.07 -14.39
CA ARG A 240 -11.72 3.06 -15.17
C ARG A 240 -11.15 1.66 -14.95
N MET A 241 -12.05 0.69 -14.82
CA MET A 241 -11.76 -0.73 -14.99
C MET A 241 -12.63 -1.27 -16.12
N GLU A 242 -12.07 -2.09 -16.98
CA GLU A 242 -12.81 -2.79 -18.02
C GLU A 242 -12.38 -4.26 -18.07
N ILE A 243 -13.37 -5.14 -18.06
CA ILE A 243 -13.19 -6.59 -18.11
C ILE A 243 -13.92 -7.10 -19.35
N LYS A 244 -13.19 -7.73 -20.26
CA LYS A 244 -13.72 -8.32 -21.50
C LYS A 244 -13.41 -9.80 -21.53
N ALA A 245 -14.44 -10.64 -21.58
CA ALA A 245 -14.30 -12.10 -21.65
C ALA A 245 -14.84 -12.61 -23.00
N GLY A 246 -13.93 -13.01 -23.89
CA GLY A 246 -14.28 -13.41 -25.27
C GLY A 246 -15.09 -12.34 -26.01
N ASP A 247 -16.23 -12.76 -26.56
CA ASP A 247 -17.17 -11.90 -27.30
C ASP A 247 -18.30 -11.33 -26.42
N GLU A 248 -18.27 -11.58 -25.10
CA GLU A 248 -19.27 -10.99 -24.20
C GLU A 248 -19.10 -9.46 -24.12
N PRO A 249 -20.21 -8.70 -23.97
CA PRO A 249 -20.12 -7.26 -23.70
C PRO A 249 -19.27 -6.99 -22.46
N ALA A 250 -18.32 -6.07 -22.59
CA ALA A 250 -17.41 -5.75 -21.50
C ALA A 250 -18.15 -5.23 -20.25
N VAL A 251 -17.63 -5.61 -19.08
CA VAL A 251 -18.02 -5.02 -17.80
C VAL A 251 -17.12 -3.82 -17.56
N VAL A 252 -17.71 -2.64 -17.37
CA VAL A 252 -16.96 -1.39 -17.16
C VAL A 252 -17.35 -0.79 -15.83
N ILE A 253 -16.35 -0.44 -15.01
CA ILE A 253 -16.51 0.36 -13.79
C ILE A 253 -15.78 1.68 -13.99
N GLN A 254 -16.43 2.80 -13.69
CA GLN A 254 -15.82 4.13 -13.84
C GLN A 254 -15.94 4.92 -12.54
N GLN A 255 -14.90 5.72 -12.27
CA GLN A 255 -14.84 6.65 -11.13
C GLN A 255 -15.14 5.94 -9.81
N ALA A 256 -14.36 4.92 -9.50
CA ALA A 256 -14.43 4.23 -8.22
C ALA A 256 -13.49 4.90 -7.22
N SER A 257 -13.93 5.05 -5.97
CA SER A 257 -13.09 5.51 -4.87
C SER A 257 -13.41 4.77 -3.57
N VAL A 258 -12.38 4.59 -2.76
CA VAL A 258 -12.45 4.26 -1.34
C VAL A 258 -11.83 5.43 -0.61
N GLU A 259 -12.61 6.10 0.23
CA GLU A 259 -12.17 7.24 1.02
C GLU A 259 -12.35 6.91 2.49
N GLU A 260 -11.36 7.21 3.30
CA GLU A 260 -11.37 6.95 4.73
C GLU A 260 -10.91 8.22 5.47
N ALA A 261 -11.50 8.47 6.64
CA ALA A 261 -11.04 9.54 7.52
C ALA A 261 -11.31 9.18 8.98
N LEU A 262 -10.25 9.21 9.78
CA LEU A 262 -10.29 9.17 11.23
C LEU A 262 -10.06 10.57 11.78
N SER A 263 -10.89 11.02 12.72
CA SER A 263 -10.79 12.36 13.29
C SER A 263 -11.10 12.36 14.79
N ARG A 264 -10.68 13.41 15.49
CA ARG A 264 -11.05 13.65 16.88
C ARG A 264 -12.38 14.40 16.93
N GLY A 265 -13.42 13.71 17.40
CA GLY A 265 -14.72 14.29 17.70
C GLY A 265 -14.80 14.88 19.12
N SER A 266 -15.93 15.48 19.47
CA SER A 266 -16.10 16.15 20.77
C SER A 266 -16.14 15.22 22.00
N ARG A 267 -16.34 13.91 21.80
CA ARG A 267 -16.48 12.91 22.89
C ARG A 267 -15.71 11.62 22.63
N GLY A 268 -14.77 11.62 21.69
CA GLY A 268 -14.05 10.42 21.25
C GLY A 268 -13.65 10.55 19.78
N LEU A 269 -13.37 9.41 19.14
CA LEU A 269 -12.95 9.35 17.75
C LEU A 269 -14.15 9.21 16.81
N ASP A 270 -14.04 9.82 15.64
CA ASP A 270 -15.03 9.75 14.56
C ASP A 270 -14.37 9.13 13.33
N GLN A 271 -14.88 7.98 12.88
CA GLN A 271 -14.41 7.22 11.73
C GLN A 271 -15.42 7.31 10.59
N THR A 272 -14.96 7.60 9.38
CA THR A 272 -15.80 7.50 8.17
C THR A 272 -15.08 6.70 7.09
N ILE A 273 -15.81 5.81 6.42
CA ILE A 273 -15.34 5.04 5.25
C ILE A 273 -16.41 5.16 4.17
N GLY A 274 -16.05 5.64 2.99
CA GLY A 274 -16.92 5.81 1.83
C GLY A 274 -16.43 4.99 0.64
N TYR A 275 -17.28 4.11 0.14
CA TYR A 275 -17.12 3.43 -1.14
C TYR A 275 -18.00 4.12 -2.16
N ARG A 276 -17.43 4.64 -3.24
CA ARG A 276 -18.17 5.30 -4.31
C ARG A 276 -17.84 4.70 -5.66
N ILE A 277 -18.84 4.60 -6.52
CA ILE A 277 -18.69 4.21 -7.93
C ILE A 277 -19.59 5.13 -8.76
N GLY A 278 -18.98 5.90 -9.66
CA GLY A 278 -19.69 6.80 -10.55
C GLY A 278 -20.57 6.04 -11.55
N GLU A 279 -20.03 4.98 -12.15
CA GLU A 279 -20.77 4.14 -13.11
C GLU A 279 -20.33 2.67 -13.07
N VAL A 280 -21.30 1.76 -13.21
CA VAL A 280 -21.07 0.35 -13.54
C VAL A 280 -21.92 0.00 -14.76
N SER A 281 -21.31 -0.50 -15.82
CA SER A 281 -21.97 -0.94 -17.04
C SER A 281 -21.70 -2.43 -17.25
N ALA A 282 -22.75 -3.26 -17.33
CA ALA A 282 -22.66 -4.70 -17.52
C ALA A 282 -23.89 -5.23 -18.25
N LYS A 283 -23.71 -6.14 -19.23
CA LYS A 283 -24.81 -6.79 -19.99
C LYS A 283 -25.84 -5.80 -20.55
N GLY A 284 -25.37 -4.66 -21.05
CA GLY A 284 -26.21 -3.59 -21.61
C GLY A 284 -27.01 -2.77 -20.58
N GLN A 285 -26.77 -2.98 -19.28
CA GLN A 285 -27.36 -2.19 -18.20
C GLN A 285 -26.30 -1.28 -17.58
N THR A 286 -26.69 -0.05 -17.23
CA THR A 286 -25.81 0.93 -16.60
C THR A 286 -26.42 1.41 -15.29
N PHE A 287 -25.64 1.27 -14.22
CA PHE A 287 -25.92 1.80 -12.88
C PHE A 287 -25.01 2.99 -12.61
N ARG A 288 -25.53 4.05 -12.00
CA ARG A 288 -24.77 5.28 -11.73
C ARG A 288 -24.91 5.70 -10.28
N ASN A 289 -23.90 6.42 -9.79
CA ASN A 289 -23.89 7.05 -8.47
C ASN A 289 -24.12 6.07 -7.32
N LEU A 290 -23.43 4.93 -7.35
CA LEU A 290 -23.44 3.99 -6.24
C LEU A 290 -22.54 4.55 -5.14
N ALA A 291 -23.07 4.66 -3.92
CA ALA A 291 -22.30 5.12 -2.78
C ALA A 291 -22.74 4.37 -1.52
N LEU A 292 -21.76 3.90 -0.76
CA LEU A 292 -21.94 3.27 0.54
C LEU A 292 -21.00 3.97 1.52
N VAL A 293 -21.56 4.70 2.48
CA VAL A 293 -20.79 5.45 3.47
C VAL A 293 -21.13 4.93 4.85
N PHE A 294 -20.10 4.49 5.56
CA PHE A 294 -20.16 4.10 6.96
C PHE A 294 -19.55 5.20 7.81
N SER A 295 -20.24 5.58 8.89
CA SER A 295 -19.72 6.53 9.87
C SER A 295 -19.96 6.02 11.28
N LEU A 296 -18.91 6.01 12.07
CA LEU A 296 -18.91 5.71 13.50
C LEU A 296 -18.45 6.95 14.26
N ARG A 297 -19.08 7.27 15.39
CA ARG A 297 -18.79 8.49 16.14
C ARG A 297 -18.68 8.26 17.62
N ASN A 298 -17.89 9.09 18.30
CA ASN A 298 -17.62 9.00 19.74
C ASN A 298 -17.08 7.60 20.11
N LEU A 299 -16.23 7.05 19.26
CA LEU A 299 -15.52 5.81 19.53
C LEU A 299 -14.49 6.07 20.63
N GLU A 300 -14.45 5.20 21.63
CA GLU A 300 -13.33 5.16 22.55
C GLU A 300 -12.13 4.53 21.86
N GLU A 301 -10.94 5.10 22.03
CA GLU A 301 -9.71 4.60 21.38
C GLU A 301 -9.41 3.14 21.76
N SER A 302 -9.61 2.77 23.03
CA SER A 302 -9.45 1.41 23.52
C SER A 302 -10.39 0.41 22.82
N SER A 303 -11.64 0.84 22.56
CA SER A 303 -12.65 0.05 21.88
C SER A 303 -12.34 -0.10 20.40
N LEU A 304 -11.84 0.97 19.76
CA LEU A 304 -11.38 0.92 18.37
C LEU A 304 -10.18 -0.02 18.21
N LYS A 305 -9.19 0.08 19.11
CA LYS A 305 -8.05 -0.85 19.21
C LYS A 305 -8.51 -2.30 19.34
N ALA A 306 -9.44 -2.56 20.26
CA ALA A 306 -10.00 -3.90 20.46
C ALA A 306 -10.75 -4.41 19.22
N LEU A 307 -11.49 -3.55 18.51
CA LEU A 307 -12.22 -3.92 17.31
C LEU A 307 -11.25 -4.26 16.15
N VAL A 308 -10.22 -3.45 15.94
CA VAL A 308 -9.19 -3.71 14.93
C VAL A 308 -8.43 -5.00 15.23
N ALA A 309 -8.07 -5.24 16.50
CA ALA A 309 -7.43 -6.49 16.91
C ALA A 309 -8.32 -7.71 16.63
N SER A 310 -9.62 -7.67 16.95
CA SER A 310 -10.54 -8.77 16.62
C SER A 310 -10.68 -8.97 15.11
N TYR A 311 -10.69 -7.88 14.33
CA TYR A 311 -10.76 -7.96 12.88
C TYR A 311 -9.49 -8.61 12.30
N LYS A 312 -8.31 -8.25 12.83
CA LYS A 312 -7.03 -8.89 12.51
C LYS A 312 -7.07 -10.38 12.79
N ASP A 313 -7.45 -10.78 14.00
CA ASP A 313 -7.51 -12.19 14.38
C ASP A 313 -8.43 -13.00 13.45
N ILE A 314 -9.51 -12.38 12.94
CA ILE A 314 -10.38 -13.01 11.95
C ILE A 314 -9.68 -13.12 10.61
N LEU A 315 -9.15 -12.02 10.08
CA LEU A 315 -8.48 -12.02 8.79
C LEU A 315 -7.30 -12.99 8.72
N ASP A 316 -6.54 -13.14 9.80
CA ASP A 316 -5.37 -14.02 9.88
C ASP A 316 -5.75 -15.53 9.89
N GLN A 317 -7.05 -15.89 9.92
CA GLN A 317 -7.51 -17.30 9.92
C GLN A 317 -7.53 -17.95 8.54
N SER A 318 -7.51 -17.18 7.46
CA SER A 318 -7.60 -17.73 6.10
C SER A 318 -6.90 -16.80 5.10
N ALA A 319 -6.56 -17.35 3.93
CA ALA A 319 -5.82 -16.60 2.91
C ALA A 319 -6.64 -15.46 2.28
N THR A 320 -7.97 -15.52 2.33
CA THR A 320 -8.83 -14.45 1.81
C THR A 320 -9.76 -13.89 2.88
N PRO A 321 -10.04 -12.57 2.85
CA PRO A 321 -11.01 -11.96 3.76
C PRO A 321 -12.37 -12.67 3.72
N GLN A 322 -12.83 -13.07 2.53
CA GLN A 322 -14.12 -13.75 2.36
C GLN A 322 -14.17 -15.08 3.11
N GLU A 323 -13.12 -15.91 3.03
CA GLU A 323 -13.04 -17.18 3.74
C GLU A 323 -12.91 -16.97 5.24
N SER A 324 -12.09 -16.01 5.66
CA SER A 324 -11.92 -15.62 7.06
C SER A 324 -13.26 -15.23 7.71
N PHE A 325 -14.08 -14.41 7.03
CA PHE A 325 -15.41 -14.05 7.53
C PHE A 325 -16.42 -15.19 7.45
N ALA A 326 -16.34 -16.04 6.42
CA ALA A 326 -17.22 -17.20 6.28
C ALA A 326 -16.96 -18.28 7.35
N GLY A 327 -15.70 -18.41 7.79
CA GLY A 327 -15.25 -19.36 8.81
C GLY A 327 -15.46 -18.91 10.27
N MET A 328 -16.01 -17.71 10.50
CA MET A 328 -16.17 -17.17 11.84
C MET A 328 -17.02 -18.06 12.77
N THR A 329 -16.49 -18.37 13.94
CA THR A 329 -17.21 -19.05 15.00
C THR A 329 -18.29 -18.16 15.62
N SER A 330 -19.33 -18.78 16.20
CA SER A 330 -20.36 -18.05 16.94
C SER A 330 -19.81 -17.21 18.09
N ALA A 331 -18.71 -17.66 18.73
CA ALA A 331 -18.04 -16.93 19.79
C ALA A 331 -17.39 -15.63 19.27
N GLN A 332 -16.71 -15.68 18.12
CA GLN A 332 -16.11 -14.51 17.47
C GLN A 332 -17.18 -13.53 16.97
N GLN A 333 -18.29 -14.03 16.44
CA GLN A 333 -19.43 -13.18 16.07
C GLN A 333 -20.00 -12.45 17.30
N GLN A 334 -20.15 -13.15 18.43
CA GLN A 334 -20.65 -12.56 19.67
C GLN A 334 -19.64 -11.57 20.27
N GLU A 335 -18.35 -11.81 20.13
CA GLU A 335 -17.29 -10.90 20.53
C GLU A 335 -17.29 -9.60 19.69
N LEU A 336 -17.41 -9.69 18.37
CA LEU A 336 -17.57 -8.49 17.52
C LEU A 336 -18.84 -7.72 17.88
N GLN A 337 -19.95 -8.42 18.18
CA GLN A 337 -21.21 -7.77 18.56
C GLN A 337 -21.13 -7.06 19.91
N THR A 338 -20.35 -7.58 20.86
CA THR A 338 -20.15 -6.94 22.18
C THR A 338 -19.15 -5.78 22.11
N ARG A 339 -18.17 -5.83 21.21
CA ARG A 339 -17.20 -4.75 20.94
C ARG A 339 -17.75 -3.66 20.01
N ALA A 340 -18.81 -3.95 19.25
CA ALA A 340 -19.49 -2.95 18.45
C ALA A 340 -20.06 -1.86 19.38
N PRO A 341 -19.79 -0.56 19.12
CA PRO A 341 -20.20 0.51 20.01
C PRO A 341 -21.71 0.50 20.21
N ALA A 342 -22.15 0.17 21.43
CA ALA A 342 -23.54 0.14 21.83
C ALA A 342 -24.07 1.59 21.97
N GLY A 343 -24.53 2.19 20.88
CA GLY A 343 -25.35 3.40 20.99
C GLY A 343 -25.32 4.40 19.84
N ARG A 344 -26.42 4.39 19.07
CA ARG A 344 -27.04 5.51 18.34
C ARG A 344 -26.36 6.04 17.07
N VAL A 345 -27.08 5.76 15.98
CA VAL A 345 -27.06 6.32 14.62
C VAL A 345 -26.07 5.67 13.65
N TRP A 346 -26.36 4.42 13.30
CA TRP A 346 -26.11 3.95 11.93
C TRP A 346 -27.02 4.76 10.99
N ARG A 347 -26.50 5.83 10.37
CA ARG A 347 -27.16 6.45 9.22
C ARG A 347 -26.55 5.86 7.97
N ALA A 348 -27.09 4.74 7.50
CA ALA A 348 -27.00 4.43 6.08
C ALA A 348 -27.86 5.48 5.36
N SER A 349 -27.25 6.52 4.78
CA SER A 349 -27.96 7.36 3.82
C SER A 349 -28.35 6.47 2.63
N GLY A 350 -29.66 6.32 2.42
CA GLY A 350 -30.24 5.28 1.59
C GLY A 350 -29.70 5.20 0.16
N TRP A 351 -29.87 4.01 -0.41
CA TRP A 351 -29.62 3.73 -1.82
C TRP A 351 -30.43 4.69 -2.70
N SER A 352 -29.77 5.52 -3.50
CA SER A 352 -30.42 6.18 -4.64
C SER A 352 -29.90 5.55 -5.93
N VAL A 353 -30.44 4.39 -6.29
CA VAL A 353 -30.20 3.80 -7.62
C VAL A 353 -31.14 4.52 -8.60
N ARG A 354 -30.62 5.39 -9.46
CA ARG A 354 -31.35 5.83 -10.66
C ARG A 354 -31.03 4.87 -11.79
N CYS A 355 -31.88 3.87 -12.00
CA CYS A 355 -31.89 3.12 -13.25
C CYS A 355 -32.51 4.01 -14.34
N THR A 356 -31.68 4.47 -15.28
CA THR A 356 -32.19 5.01 -16.54
C THR A 356 -32.17 3.88 -17.57
N THR A 357 -33.31 3.22 -17.75
CA THR A 357 -33.52 2.32 -18.88
C THR A 357 -33.54 3.14 -20.17
N PRO A 358 -32.80 2.77 -21.23
CA PRO A 358 -33.03 3.37 -22.54
C PRO A 358 -34.41 2.93 -23.01
N MET A 359 -35.33 3.89 -23.20
CA MET A 359 -36.53 3.65 -24.00
C MET A 359 -36.07 3.44 -25.43
N THR A 360 -36.07 2.19 -25.88
CA THR A 360 -36.07 1.87 -27.31
C THR A 360 -37.33 2.46 -27.94
N ARG A 361 -37.15 3.20 -29.04
CA ARG A 361 -38.19 3.52 -30.00
C ARG A 361 -37.82 2.91 -31.32
#